data_AF-A0A6A8MIZ3-F1
#
_entry.id   AF-A0A6A8MIZ3-F1
#
_cell.length_a   1.000
_cell.length_b   1.000
_cell.length_c   1.000
_cell.angle_alpha   90.00
_cell.angle_beta   90.00
_cell.angle_gamma   90.00
#
_symmetry.space_group_name_H-M   'P 1'
#
loop_
_entity.id
_entity.type
_entity.pdbx_description
1 polymer ?
#
loop_
_entity_poly.entity_id
_entity_poly.type
_entity_poly.pdbx_seq_one_letter_code
_entity_poly.pdbx_strand_id
1 'polypeptide(L)'
;MGRTLTTAKKLKLLPLLIERDGFLCFYCKIKFKGNDYIYEHLNNNRADNRPENIVLAHQKCNIKKIENVGYILEAQWKLKENEETLFLGENSVRTDVGVPTEITISRECYGITNERITEIIKTHGKYEFKEALYDCIFQCREKTGNGSEQAIRRHILTLTASVANFEIIKKDKKKWIVKREK
;
A
#
# COMPACT_ATOMS: atom_id res chain seq x y z
N MET A 1 -18.29 8.37 -13.03
CA MET A 1 -17.61 7.47 -12.06
C MET A 1 -17.07 8.31 -10.91
N GLY A 2 -17.59 8.15 -9.69
CA GLY A 2 -17.07 8.87 -8.53
C GLY A 2 -15.65 8.38 -8.21
N ARG A 3 -14.68 9.30 -8.12
CA ARG A 3 -13.29 8.99 -7.77
C ARG A 3 -13.22 8.69 -6.27
N THR A 4 -13.36 7.43 -5.88
CA THR A 4 -13.20 7.00 -4.49
C THR A 4 -11.73 6.97 -4.09
N LEU A 5 -11.45 7.12 -2.79
CA LEU A 5 -10.10 7.01 -2.25
C LEU A 5 -9.56 5.58 -2.45
N THR A 6 -8.60 5.41 -3.35
CA THR A 6 -8.03 4.09 -3.69
C THR A 6 -7.13 3.56 -2.58
N THR A 7 -6.93 2.24 -2.51
CA THR A 7 -6.04 1.59 -1.53
C THR A 7 -4.63 2.17 -1.55
N ALA A 8 -4.07 2.42 -2.73
CA ALA A 8 -2.76 3.05 -2.87
C ALA A 8 -2.70 4.46 -2.26
N LYS A 9 -3.77 5.26 -2.42
CA LYS A 9 -3.85 6.59 -1.80
C LYS A 9 -4.02 6.50 -0.28
N LYS A 10 -4.79 5.53 0.21
CA LYS A 10 -4.93 5.27 1.66
C LYS A 10 -3.59 4.96 2.31
N LEU A 11 -2.80 4.06 1.72
CA LEU A 11 -1.46 3.73 2.21
C LEU A 11 -0.52 4.94 2.26
N LYS A 12 -0.59 5.83 1.24
CA LYS A 12 0.20 7.06 1.21
C LYS A 12 -0.23 8.08 2.27
N LEU A 13 -1.53 8.13 2.56
CA LEU A 13 -2.11 9.15 3.42
C LEU A 13 -2.03 8.77 4.91
N LEU A 14 -2.00 7.48 5.23
CA LEU A 14 -2.01 7.00 6.61
C LEU A 14 -0.92 7.61 7.51
N PRO A 15 0.37 7.65 7.10
CA PRO A 15 1.42 8.21 7.97
C PRO A 15 1.19 9.69 8.25
N LEU A 16 0.77 10.45 7.23
CA LEU A 16 0.46 11.88 7.34
C LEU A 16 -0.67 12.12 8.33
N LEU A 17 -1.75 11.33 8.27
CA LEU A 17 -2.88 11.46 9.19
C LEU A 17 -2.49 11.09 10.64
N ILE A 18 -1.64 10.08 10.81
CA ILE A 18 -1.13 9.68 12.13
C ILE A 18 -0.24 10.76 12.72
N GLU A 19 0.63 11.36 11.91
CA GLU A 19 1.49 12.46 12.34
C GLU A 19 0.69 13.71 12.70
N ARG A 20 -0.31 14.06 11.89
CA ARG A 20 -1.13 15.26 12.08
C ARG A 20 -2.13 15.13 13.24
N ASP A 21 -2.87 14.03 13.31
CA ASP A 21 -4.04 13.88 14.19
C ASP A 21 -3.87 12.80 15.27
N GLY A 22 -2.78 12.02 15.20
CA GLY A 22 -2.57 10.85 16.03
C GLY A 22 -3.31 9.60 15.54
N PHE A 23 -2.92 8.43 16.05
CA PHE A 23 -3.61 7.17 15.77
C PHE A 23 -4.83 6.96 16.70
N LEU A 24 -5.79 7.88 16.59
CA LEU A 24 -7.04 7.90 17.34
C LEU A 24 -8.21 8.35 16.46
N CYS A 25 -9.42 7.96 16.86
CA CYS A 25 -10.62 8.40 16.17
C CYS A 25 -10.82 9.90 16.33
N PHE A 26 -10.93 10.61 15.21
CA PHE A 26 -11.12 12.05 15.20
C PHE A 26 -12.31 12.50 16.05
N TYR A 27 -13.44 11.80 16.02
CA TYR A 27 -14.63 12.22 16.75
C TYR A 27 -14.65 11.82 18.24
N CYS A 28 -14.35 10.56 18.55
CA CYS A 28 -14.46 10.07 19.94
C CYS A 28 -13.14 10.11 20.71
N LYS A 29 -12.04 10.49 20.06
CA LYS A 29 -10.68 10.59 20.62
C LYS A 29 -10.12 9.32 21.25
N ILE A 30 -10.74 8.16 20.98
CA ILE A 30 -10.29 6.85 21.46
C ILE A 30 -9.24 6.31 20.48
N LYS A 31 -8.13 5.77 21.02
CA LYS A 31 -7.09 5.10 20.24
C LYS A 31 -7.63 3.87 19.51
N PHE A 32 -7.18 3.70 18.29
CA PHE A 32 -7.50 2.55 17.46
C PHE A 32 -6.82 1.27 17.95
N LYS A 33 -7.50 0.14 17.80
CA LYS A 33 -6.97 -1.21 18.01
C LYS A 33 -6.87 -1.93 16.66
N GLY A 34 -5.66 -2.05 16.13
CA GLY A 34 -5.43 -2.69 14.83
C GLY A 34 -6.02 -1.87 13.68
N ASN A 35 -6.93 -2.46 12.92
CA ASN A 35 -7.53 -1.88 11.70
C ASN A 35 -8.99 -1.44 11.90
N ASP A 36 -9.36 -0.96 13.09
CA ASP A 36 -10.71 -0.51 13.43
C ASP A 36 -11.03 0.93 12.97
N TYR A 37 -10.14 1.53 12.19
CA TYR A 37 -10.28 2.87 11.63
C TYR A 37 -10.78 2.87 10.17
N ILE A 38 -11.40 3.96 9.78
CA ILE A 38 -11.77 4.28 8.40
C ILE A 38 -11.22 5.65 8.01
N TYR A 39 -11.09 5.88 6.70
CA TYR A 39 -10.80 7.20 6.13
C TYR A 39 -12.12 7.91 5.92
N GLU A 40 -12.33 8.98 6.66
CA GLU A 40 -13.57 9.74 6.68
C GLU A 40 -13.38 11.11 6.03
N HIS A 41 -14.35 11.51 5.22
CA HIS A 41 -14.34 12.79 4.50
C HIS A 41 -15.10 13.85 5.30
N LEU A 42 -14.38 14.84 5.82
CA LEU A 42 -14.92 15.87 6.71
C LEU A 42 -16.12 16.62 6.10
N ASN A 43 -16.09 16.90 4.79
CA ASN A 43 -17.20 17.54 4.07
C ASN A 43 -18.28 16.58 3.51
N ASN A 44 -18.24 15.29 3.86
CA ASN A 44 -19.10 14.22 3.32
C ASN A 44 -19.00 14.00 1.79
N ASN A 45 -18.12 14.71 1.08
CA ASN A 45 -17.90 14.56 -0.35
C ASN A 45 -16.84 13.49 -0.61
N ARG A 46 -17.28 12.28 -0.96
CA ARG A 46 -16.39 11.13 -1.24
C ARG A 46 -15.48 11.32 -2.45
N ALA A 47 -15.71 12.34 -3.28
CA ALA A 47 -14.86 12.65 -4.43
C ALA A 47 -13.68 13.59 -4.05
N ASP A 48 -13.80 14.32 -2.95
CA ASP A 48 -12.77 15.26 -2.46
C ASP A 48 -11.72 14.51 -1.64
N ASN A 49 -10.74 13.94 -2.35
CA ASN A 49 -9.69 13.10 -1.76
C ASN A 49 -8.44 13.89 -1.34
N ARG A 50 -8.59 15.19 -1.08
CA ARG A 50 -7.54 16.06 -0.57
C ARG A 50 -7.17 15.65 0.88
N PRO A 51 -5.87 15.63 1.27
CA PRO A 51 -5.44 15.32 2.63
C PRO A 51 -6.10 16.16 3.72
N GLU A 52 -6.41 17.42 3.40
CA GLU A 52 -7.07 18.39 4.27
C GLU A 52 -8.47 17.91 4.68
N ASN A 53 -9.15 17.20 3.78
CA ASN A 53 -10.52 16.75 3.94
C ASN A 53 -10.64 15.32 4.50
N ILE A 54 -9.52 14.67 4.81
CA ILE A 54 -9.54 13.28 5.26
C ILE A 54 -9.02 13.18 6.70
N VAL A 55 -9.71 12.41 7.53
CA VAL A 55 -9.28 12.04 8.89
C VAL A 55 -9.49 10.55 9.13
N LEU A 56 -8.91 10.03 10.22
CA LEU A 56 -9.19 8.68 10.70
C LEU A 56 -10.36 8.71 11.70
N ALA A 57 -11.35 7.84 11.51
CA ALA A 57 -12.51 7.73 12.40
C ALA A 57 -12.93 6.27 12.59
N HIS A 58 -13.69 5.97 13.66
CA HIS A 58 -14.43 4.71 13.71
C HIS A 58 -15.65 4.77 12.77
N GLN A 59 -16.01 3.64 12.15
CA GLN A 59 -17.22 3.52 11.34
C GLN A 59 -18.48 4.00 12.10
N LYS A 60 -18.61 3.64 13.38
CA LYS A 60 -19.73 4.07 14.23
C LYS A 60 -19.81 5.59 14.41
N CYS A 61 -18.67 6.26 14.51
CA CYS A 61 -18.62 7.71 14.71
C CYS A 61 -18.97 8.44 13.41
N ASN A 62 -18.51 7.92 12.27
CA ASN A 62 -18.87 8.44 10.96
C ASN A 62 -20.38 8.35 10.69
N ILE A 63 -21.02 7.25 11.08
CA ILE A 63 -22.49 7.14 10.99
C ILE A 63 -23.16 8.20 11.89
N LYS A 64 -22.70 8.33 13.14
CA LYS A 64 -23.24 9.32 14.10
C LYS A 64 -23.07 10.77 13.62
N LYS A 65 -22.02 11.07 12.86
CA LYS A 65 -21.75 12.40 12.31
C LYS A 65 -22.91 12.93 11.45
N ILE A 66 -23.68 12.05 10.80
CA ILE A 66 -24.80 12.45 9.94
C ILE A 66 -25.85 13.25 10.72
N GLU A 67 -26.06 12.91 11.99
CA GLU A 67 -27.13 13.46 12.82
C GLU A 67 -26.59 14.30 14.00
N ASN A 68 -25.31 14.11 14.37
CA ASN A 68 -24.70 14.81 15.48
C ASN A 68 -24.13 16.17 15.04
N VAL A 69 -24.83 17.25 15.39
CA VAL A 69 -24.43 18.63 15.10
C VAL A 69 -23.02 18.96 15.59
N GLY A 70 -22.62 18.45 16.76
CA GLY A 70 -21.27 18.64 17.29
C GLY A 70 -20.20 18.04 16.40
N TYR A 71 -20.40 16.82 15.91
CA TYR A 71 -19.47 16.17 14.98
C TYR A 71 -19.42 16.88 13.62
N ILE A 72 -20.55 17.42 13.15
CA ILE A 72 -20.58 18.21 11.91
C ILE A 72 -19.74 19.49 12.07
N LEU A 73 -19.92 20.22 13.17
CA LEU A 73 -19.16 21.43 13.46
C LEU A 73 -17.68 21.14 13.64
N GLU A 74 -17.32 20.11 14.41
CA GLU A 74 -15.93 19.66 14.55
C GLU A 74 -15.29 19.32 13.20
N ALA A 75 -16.03 18.63 12.32
CA ALA A 75 -15.52 18.28 11.00
C ALA A 75 -15.29 19.52 10.11
N GLN A 76 -16.20 20.50 10.14
CA GLN A 76 -16.06 21.75 9.40
C GLN A 76 -14.88 22.59 9.91
N TRP A 77 -14.73 22.71 11.23
CA TRP A 77 -13.60 23.43 11.82
C TRP A 77 -12.28 22.74 11.51
N LYS A 78 -12.23 21.41 11.58
CA LYS A 78 -11.02 20.66 11.24
C LYS A 78 -10.65 20.80 9.77
N LEU A 79 -11.62 20.78 8.87
CA LEU A 79 -11.35 21.01 7.45
C LEU A 79 -10.74 22.39 7.23
N LYS A 80 -11.33 23.42 7.83
CA LYS A 80 -10.82 24.79 7.74
C LYS A 80 -9.41 24.92 8.32
N GLU A 81 -9.18 24.37 9.52
CA GLU A 81 -7.87 24.34 10.16
C GLU A 81 -6.83 23.66 9.26
N ASN A 82 -7.17 22.49 8.70
CA ASN A 82 -6.27 21.76 7.81
C ASN A 82 -5.98 22.57 6.53
N GLU A 83 -6.99 23.21 5.94
CA GLU A 83 -6.82 24.05 4.76
C GLU A 83 -5.94 25.28 5.06
N GLU A 84 -6.06 25.91 6.22
CA GLU A 84 -5.23 27.06 6.62
C GLU A 84 -3.77 26.65 6.93
N THR A 85 -3.60 25.54 7.65
CA THR A 85 -2.28 25.07 8.11
C THR A 85 -1.45 24.39 7.01
N LEU A 86 -2.10 23.71 6.07
CA LEU A 86 -1.41 23.05 4.94
C LEU A 86 -1.20 23.99 3.73
N PHE A 87 -1.94 25.11 3.65
CA PHE A 87 -1.79 26.13 2.59
C PHE A 87 -0.65 27.12 2.86
N LEU A 88 -0.35 27.43 4.13
CA LEU A 88 0.79 28.26 4.51
C LEU A 88 2.06 27.39 4.47
N GLY A 89 2.78 27.46 3.34
CA GLY A 89 3.92 26.60 2.97
C GLY A 89 5.16 26.57 3.89
N GLU A 90 5.05 26.91 5.18
CA GLU A 90 6.09 26.68 6.18
C GLU A 90 6.10 25.26 6.73
N ASN A 91 5.00 24.52 6.56
CA ASN A 91 4.98 23.06 6.69
C ASN A 91 4.49 22.49 5.35
N SER A 92 5.32 22.60 4.31
CA SER A 92 5.21 21.62 3.23
C SER A 92 5.42 20.25 3.90
N VAL A 93 4.34 19.57 4.30
CA VAL A 93 4.37 18.14 4.58
C VAL A 93 4.93 17.56 3.30
N ARG A 94 6.22 17.23 3.36
CA ARG A 94 6.97 16.73 2.22
C ARG A 94 6.23 15.49 1.78
N THR A 95 5.43 15.59 0.72
CA THR A 95 4.83 14.42 0.06
C THR A 95 5.91 13.49 -0.52
N ASP A 96 7.16 13.95 -0.48
CA ASP A 96 8.37 13.24 -0.88
C ASP A 96 8.97 12.39 0.25
N VAL A 97 8.55 12.60 1.51
CA VAL A 97 9.00 11.75 2.62
C VAL A 97 8.06 10.56 2.72
N GLY A 98 8.43 9.48 2.02
CA GLY A 98 7.86 8.16 2.26
C GLY A 98 7.04 7.56 1.12
N VAL A 99 6.92 8.21 -0.05
CA VAL A 99 6.48 7.50 -1.26
C VAL A 99 7.70 6.77 -1.83
N PRO A 100 7.76 5.43 -1.78
CA PRO A 100 8.86 4.71 -2.39
C PRO A 100 8.82 5.04 -3.89
N THR A 101 9.94 5.52 -4.43
CA THR A 101 10.05 5.77 -5.87
C THR A 101 9.74 4.49 -6.64
N GLU A 102 9.36 4.59 -7.91
CA GLU A 102 9.17 3.40 -8.76
C GLU A 102 10.39 2.46 -8.71
N ILE A 103 11.58 3.05 -8.59
CA ILE A 103 12.84 2.32 -8.38
C ILE A 103 12.85 1.58 -7.05
N THR A 104 12.45 2.23 -5.95
CA THR A 104 12.37 1.61 -4.61
C THR A 104 11.36 0.46 -4.60
N ILE A 105 10.16 0.67 -5.14
CA ILE A 105 9.11 -0.37 -5.26
C ILE A 105 9.64 -1.56 -6.06
N SER A 106 10.30 -1.30 -7.19
CA SER A 106 10.86 -2.35 -8.02
C SER A 106 11.96 -3.13 -7.30
N ARG A 107 12.84 -2.46 -6.54
CA ARG A 107 13.88 -3.12 -5.74
C ARG A 107 13.29 -4.01 -4.65
N GLU A 108 12.28 -3.53 -3.93
CA GLU A 108 11.59 -4.31 -2.90
C GLU A 108 10.88 -5.53 -3.48
N CYS A 109 10.11 -5.35 -4.56
CA CYS A 109 9.45 -6.46 -5.27
C CYS A 109 10.48 -7.49 -5.78
N TYR A 110 11.62 -7.03 -6.29
CA TYR A 110 12.71 -7.90 -6.71
C TYR A 110 13.27 -8.71 -5.54
N GLY A 111 13.51 -8.08 -4.39
CA GLY A 111 13.98 -8.73 -3.16
C GLY A 111 13.03 -9.83 -2.69
N ILE A 112 11.73 -9.52 -2.60
CA ILE A 112 10.67 -10.48 -2.23
C ILE A 112 10.63 -11.65 -3.21
N THR A 113 10.68 -11.36 -4.52
CA THR A 113 10.66 -12.39 -5.56
C THR A 113 11.86 -13.33 -5.45
N ASN A 114 13.06 -12.79 -5.21
CA ASN A 114 14.27 -13.57 -5.03
C ASN A 114 14.22 -14.45 -3.78
N GLU A 115 13.80 -13.88 -2.65
CA GLU A 115 13.65 -14.60 -1.37
C GLU A 115 12.71 -15.80 -1.54
N ARG A 116 11.53 -15.57 -2.14
CA ARG A 116 10.53 -16.62 -2.33
C ARG A 116 11.01 -17.74 -3.25
N ILE A 117 11.61 -17.41 -4.40
CA ILE A 117 12.17 -18.41 -5.30
C ILE A 117 13.27 -19.21 -4.62
N THR A 118 14.15 -18.53 -3.87
CA THR A 118 15.25 -19.15 -3.14
C THR A 118 14.73 -20.12 -2.08
N GLU A 119 13.72 -19.73 -1.30
CA GLU A 119 13.10 -20.57 -0.28
C GLU A 119 12.52 -21.85 -0.90
N ILE A 120 11.68 -21.72 -1.93
CA ILE A 120 11.03 -22.87 -2.57
C ILE A 120 12.04 -23.80 -3.22
N ILE A 121 13.07 -23.27 -3.90
CA ILE A 121 14.10 -24.11 -4.52
C ILE A 121 14.97 -24.80 -3.46
N LYS A 122 15.27 -24.14 -2.33
CA LYS A 122 15.99 -24.79 -1.23
C LYS A 122 15.19 -25.96 -0.63
N THR A 123 13.88 -25.81 -0.50
CA THR A 123 13.02 -26.80 0.16
C THR A 123 12.54 -27.91 -0.78
N HIS A 124 12.19 -27.57 -2.02
CA HIS A 124 11.53 -28.47 -2.98
C HIS A 124 12.36 -28.76 -4.23
N GLY A 125 13.52 -28.12 -4.39
CA GLY A 125 14.44 -28.29 -5.52
C GLY A 125 14.01 -27.62 -6.83
N LYS A 126 12.71 -27.38 -7.03
CA LYS A 126 12.14 -26.78 -8.24
C LYS A 126 10.88 -25.97 -7.93
N TYR A 127 10.54 -25.04 -8.81
CA TYR A 127 9.34 -24.21 -8.70
C TYR A 127 8.68 -24.05 -10.07
N GLU A 128 7.39 -24.38 -10.22
CA GLU A 128 6.69 -24.17 -11.50
C GLU A 128 6.60 -22.66 -11.79
N PHE A 129 6.98 -22.24 -12.99
CA PHE A 129 7.08 -20.81 -13.35
C PHE A 129 5.73 -20.07 -13.17
N LYS A 130 4.61 -20.72 -13.52
CA LYS A 130 3.29 -20.11 -13.41
C LYS A 130 2.91 -19.87 -11.94
N GLU A 131 3.19 -20.85 -11.08
CA GLU A 131 2.97 -20.74 -9.64
C GLU A 131 3.88 -19.67 -9.04
N ALA A 132 5.19 -19.71 -9.35
CA ALA A 132 6.14 -18.71 -8.91
C ALA A 132 5.72 -17.28 -9.25
N LEU A 133 5.20 -17.06 -10.45
CA LEU A 133 4.71 -15.76 -10.88
C LEU A 133 3.57 -15.26 -10.00
N TYR A 134 2.52 -16.06 -9.80
CA TYR A 134 1.34 -15.62 -9.05
C TYR A 134 1.60 -15.55 -7.54
N ASP A 135 2.39 -16.45 -6.98
CA ASP A 135 2.81 -16.41 -5.58
C ASP A 135 3.62 -15.14 -5.29
N CYS A 136 4.59 -14.80 -6.16
CA CYS A 136 5.39 -13.59 -5.99
C CYS A 136 4.56 -12.32 -6.17
N ILE A 137 3.59 -12.30 -7.09
CA ILE A 137 2.64 -11.18 -7.23
C ILE A 137 1.85 -10.99 -5.95
N PHE A 138 1.31 -12.07 -5.39
CA PHE A 138 0.55 -12.02 -4.14
C PHE A 138 1.42 -11.48 -3.00
N GLN A 139 2.60 -12.04 -2.79
CA GLN A 139 3.49 -11.60 -1.72
C GLN A 139 3.96 -10.15 -1.87
N CYS A 140 4.27 -9.71 -3.10
CA CYS A 140 4.62 -8.31 -3.34
C CYS A 140 3.46 -7.37 -3.01
N ARG A 141 2.23 -7.73 -3.39
CA ARG A 141 1.04 -6.91 -3.10
C ARG A 141 0.75 -6.83 -1.61
N GLU A 142 0.86 -7.95 -0.90
CA GLU A 142 0.67 -7.99 0.56
C GLU A 142 1.70 -7.13 1.30
N LYS A 143 2.98 -7.23 0.91
CA LYS A 143 4.08 -6.55 1.63
C LYS A 143 4.26 -5.08 1.23
N THR A 144 4.03 -4.73 -0.04
CA THR A 144 4.38 -3.41 -0.59
C THR A 144 3.19 -2.63 -1.16
N GLY A 145 2.01 -3.26 -1.26
CA GLY A 145 0.86 -2.70 -1.99
C GLY A 145 1.05 -2.67 -3.52
N ASN A 146 2.17 -3.19 -4.04
CA ASN A 146 2.55 -3.17 -5.45
C ASN A 146 2.93 -4.58 -5.94
N GLY A 147 2.85 -4.81 -7.26
CA GLY A 147 3.12 -6.13 -7.83
C GLY A 147 2.35 -6.34 -9.12
N SER A 148 2.79 -5.69 -10.20
CA SER A 148 2.22 -5.92 -11.53
C SER A 148 2.77 -7.23 -12.09
N GLU A 149 1.93 -7.98 -12.82
CA GLU A 149 2.36 -9.26 -13.39
C GLU A 149 3.58 -9.09 -14.30
N GLN A 150 3.62 -8.02 -15.09
CA GLN A 150 4.73 -7.72 -16.00
C GLN A 150 6.04 -7.44 -15.26
N ALA A 151 5.99 -6.69 -14.15
CA ALA A 151 7.19 -6.40 -13.36
C ALA A 151 7.73 -7.68 -12.70
N ILE A 152 6.86 -8.45 -12.04
CA ILE A 152 7.27 -9.71 -11.37
C ILE A 152 7.80 -10.71 -12.39
N ARG A 153 7.15 -10.85 -13.56
CA ARG A 153 7.65 -11.69 -14.65
C ARG A 153 9.07 -11.28 -15.07
N ARG A 154 9.36 -9.98 -15.21
CA ARG A 154 10.71 -9.48 -15.52
C ARG A 154 11.71 -9.80 -14.41
N HIS A 155 11.32 -9.70 -13.14
CA HIS A 155 12.18 -10.07 -12.01
C HIS A 155 12.54 -11.57 -12.05
N ILE A 156 11.56 -12.45 -12.29
CA ILE A 156 11.81 -13.89 -12.43
C ILE A 156 12.75 -14.16 -13.61
N LEU A 157 12.55 -13.51 -14.76
CA LEU A 157 13.44 -13.66 -15.92
C LEU A 157 14.87 -13.15 -15.63
N THR A 158 15.00 -12.08 -14.83
CA THR A 158 16.30 -11.56 -14.40
C THR A 158 17.01 -12.55 -13.46
N LEU A 159 16.28 -13.13 -12.52
CA LEU A 159 16.78 -14.15 -11.58
C LEU A 159 17.13 -15.48 -12.25
N THR A 160 16.69 -15.68 -13.49
CA THR A 160 16.95 -16.87 -14.30
C THR A 160 17.77 -16.59 -15.55
N ALA A 161 18.39 -15.40 -15.62
CA ALA A 161 19.34 -15.03 -16.66
C ALA A 161 20.54 -16.00 -16.67
N SER A 162 21.30 -16.01 -17.77
CA SER A 162 22.44 -16.90 -17.96
C SER A 162 23.50 -16.80 -16.87
N VAL A 163 23.67 -15.62 -16.27
CA VAL A 163 24.64 -15.35 -15.19
C VAL A 163 24.06 -15.54 -13.78
N ALA A 164 22.76 -15.79 -13.66
CA ALA A 164 22.08 -15.89 -12.38
C ALA A 164 22.15 -17.31 -11.79
N ASN A 165 21.82 -17.42 -10.50
CA ASN A 165 21.88 -18.68 -9.73
C ASN A 165 20.77 -19.68 -10.08
N PHE A 166 19.74 -19.24 -10.80
CA PHE A 166 18.63 -20.08 -11.21
C PHE A 166 18.54 -20.14 -12.74
N GLU A 167 17.79 -21.12 -13.22
CA GLU A 167 17.49 -21.25 -14.64
C GLU A 167 16.08 -21.79 -14.88
N ILE A 168 15.57 -21.54 -16.08
CA ILE A 168 14.28 -22.07 -16.52
C ILE A 168 14.52 -23.28 -17.41
N ILE A 169 14.12 -24.45 -16.93
CA ILE A 169 14.07 -25.68 -17.73
C ILE A 169 12.65 -25.92 -18.24
N LYS A 170 12.52 -26.57 -19.40
CA LYS A 170 11.23 -27.02 -19.93
C LYS A 170 11.13 -28.53 -19.75
N LYS A 171 10.10 -28.98 -19.05
CA LYS A 171 9.78 -30.41 -18.88
C LYS A 171 8.27 -30.59 -18.95
N ASP A 172 7.82 -31.56 -19.74
CA ASP A 172 6.39 -31.91 -19.88
C ASP A 172 5.49 -30.71 -20.23
N LYS A 173 5.92 -29.91 -21.22
CA LYS A 173 5.27 -28.64 -21.65
C LYS A 173 5.19 -27.54 -20.58
N LYS A 174 5.69 -27.78 -19.37
CA LYS A 174 5.78 -26.82 -18.28
C LYS A 174 7.17 -26.20 -18.20
N LYS A 175 7.22 -24.98 -17.64
CA LYS A 175 8.47 -24.27 -17.32
C LYS A 175 8.71 -24.39 -15.83
N TRP A 176 9.91 -24.83 -15.45
CA TRP A 176 10.33 -24.97 -14.07
C TRP A 176 11.54 -24.09 -13.82
N ILE A 177 11.54 -23.43 -12.68
CA ILE A 177 12.69 -22.70 -12.15
C ILE A 177 13.45 -23.68 -11.25
N VAL A 178 14.73 -23.85 -11.51
CA VAL A 178 15.63 -24.74 -10.74
C VAL A 178 16.91 -24.00 -10.40
N LYS A 179 17.67 -24.53 -9.43
CA LYS A 179 19.04 -24.08 -9.17
C LYS A 179 19.90 -24.42 -10.38
N ARG A 180 20.67 -23.45 -10.86
CA ARG A 180 21.66 -23.67 -11.93
C ARG A 180 22.79 -24.54 -11.39
N GLU A 181 23.11 -25.60 -12.10
CA GLU A 181 24.34 -26.36 -11.87
C GLU A 181 25.51 -25.54 -12.42
N LYS A 182 26.52 -25.29 -11.58
CA LYS A 182 27.76 -24.61 -11.96
C LYS A 182 28.82 -25.63 -12.33
#